data_AF-A0A0R3QC20-F1
#
_entry.id   AF-A0A0R3QC20-F1
#
_cell.length_a   1.000
_cell.length_b   1.000
_cell.length_c   1.000
_cell.angle_alpha   90.00
_cell.angle_beta   90.00
_cell.angle_gamma   90.00
#
_symmetry.space_group_name_H-M   'P 1'
#
loop_
_entity.id
_entity.type
_entity.pdbx_description
1 polymer ?
#
loop_
_entity_poly.entity_id
_entity_poly.type
_entity_poly.pdbx_seq_one_letter_code
_entity_poly.pdbx_strand_id
1 'polypeptide(L)'
;MQAPGEPLHGLGGYAAKIAERVSRYACIIHVFNDYPGLIGAETLYHAELSVQWHTRQFLNMLHLTSPQTQALQDGHHLGHLIWEAAQRGEMVRPADLSHICPVDWVRPRRNRALQVLCSTGQARIERWKQTRYVQLTSMPSLALNVESRDNKKPKKIS
;
A
#
# COMPACT_ATOMS: atom_id res chain seq x y z
N MET A 1 -20.02 27.98 -10.73
CA MET A 1 -20.89 26.93 -10.16
C MET A 1 -21.05 25.84 -11.22
N GLN A 2 -20.42 24.68 -11.03
CA GLN A 2 -20.57 23.51 -11.91
C GLN A 2 -21.80 22.72 -11.46
N ALA A 3 -22.70 22.41 -12.39
CA ALA A 3 -23.92 21.66 -12.10
C ALA A 3 -23.60 20.21 -11.69
N PRO A 4 -24.30 19.65 -10.69
CA PRO A 4 -24.12 18.26 -10.27
C PRO A 4 -24.83 17.35 -11.28
N GLY A 5 -24.07 16.72 -12.19
CA GLY A 5 -24.66 15.84 -13.19
C GLY A 5 -23.74 15.14 -14.19
N GLU A 6 -22.51 15.61 -14.45
CA GLU A 6 -21.68 14.99 -15.51
C GLU A 6 -20.26 14.52 -15.09
N PRO A 7 -20.12 13.52 -14.21
CA PRO A 7 -18.86 12.78 -14.10
C PRO A 7 -18.73 11.65 -15.14
N LEU A 8 -19.81 11.28 -15.85
CA LEU A 8 -19.85 10.07 -16.70
C LEU A 8 -19.67 10.33 -18.21
N HIS A 9 -19.87 11.57 -18.68
CA HIS A 9 -19.85 11.89 -20.12
C HIS A 9 -18.48 11.67 -20.79
N GLY A 10 -17.38 11.68 -20.01
CA GLY A 10 -16.03 11.39 -20.48
C GLY A 10 -15.60 9.92 -20.44
N LEU A 11 -16.35 9.06 -19.74
CA LEU A 11 -15.93 7.66 -19.52
C LEU A 11 -15.97 6.82 -20.80
N GLY A 12 -16.97 7.03 -21.66
CA GLY A 12 -17.09 6.33 -22.94
C GLY A 12 -15.91 6.63 -23.87
N GLY A 13 -15.53 7.91 -23.98
CA GLY A 13 -14.37 8.33 -24.78
C GLY A 13 -13.04 7.83 -24.22
N TYR A 14 -12.90 7.76 -22.91
CA TYR A 14 -11.72 7.18 -22.26
C TYR A 14 -11.63 5.67 -22.49
N ALA A 15 -12.73 4.93 -22.30
CA ALA A 15 -12.79 3.49 -22.52
C ALA A 15 -12.47 3.13 -23.98
N ALA A 16 -13.02 3.87 -24.95
CA ALA A 16 -12.72 3.68 -26.37
C ALA A 16 -11.23 3.87 -26.69
N LYS A 17 -10.59 4.89 -26.11
CA LYS A 17 -9.14 5.13 -26.28
C LYS A 17 -8.28 4.06 -25.63
N ILE A 18 -8.68 3.51 -24.49
CA ILE A 18 -7.98 2.36 -23.89
C ILE A 18 -8.10 1.15 -24.82
N ALA A 19 -9.31 0.82 -25.27
CA ALA A 19 -9.54 -0.31 -26.16
C ALA A 19 -8.71 -0.20 -27.44
N GLU A 20 -8.65 0.99 -28.05
CA GLU A 20 -7.81 1.27 -29.21
C GLU A 20 -6.32 1.00 -28.94
N ARG A 21 -5.80 1.46 -27.80
CA ARG A 21 -4.40 1.25 -27.41
C ARG A 21 -4.10 -0.22 -27.16
N VAL A 22 -4.97 -0.92 -26.43
CA VAL A 22 -4.82 -2.36 -26.17
C VAL A 22 -4.80 -3.15 -27.48
N SER A 23 -5.71 -2.86 -28.41
CA SER A 23 -5.73 -3.50 -29.72
C SER A 23 -4.44 -3.27 -30.50
N ARG A 24 -3.89 -2.05 -30.53
CA ARG A 24 -2.62 -1.76 -31.21
C ARG A 24 -1.45 -2.52 -30.58
N TYR A 25 -1.36 -2.58 -29.26
CA TYR A 25 -0.31 -3.36 -28.58
C TYR A 25 -0.46 -4.86 -28.83
N ALA A 26 -1.69 -5.38 -28.85
CA ALA A 26 -1.95 -6.78 -29.16
C ALA A 26 -1.48 -7.11 -30.58
N CYS A 27 -1.76 -6.24 -31.58
CA CYS A 27 -1.24 -6.39 -32.94
C CYS A 27 0.29 -6.40 -32.97
N ILE A 28 0.96 -5.49 -32.25
CA ILE A 28 2.42 -5.43 -32.19
C ILE A 28 3.00 -6.71 -31.62
N ILE A 29 2.48 -7.16 -30.46
CA ILE A 29 2.94 -8.40 -29.82
C ILE A 29 2.73 -9.59 -30.77
N HIS A 30 1.58 -9.66 -31.44
CA HIS A 30 1.23 -10.76 -32.33
C HIS A 30 2.16 -10.84 -33.55
N VAL A 31 2.40 -9.70 -34.22
CA VAL A 31 3.30 -9.63 -35.39
C VAL A 31 4.76 -9.87 -34.99
N PHE A 32 5.20 -9.29 -33.87
CA PHE A 32 6.60 -9.39 -33.46
C PHE A 32 7.01 -10.81 -33.03
N ASN A 33 6.08 -11.55 -32.43
CA ASN A 33 6.33 -12.95 -32.02
C ASN A 33 5.98 -13.97 -33.10
N ASP A 34 5.61 -13.52 -34.30
CA ASP A 34 5.23 -14.36 -35.44
C ASP A 34 4.16 -15.42 -35.07
N TYR A 35 3.18 -15.01 -34.26
CA TYR A 35 2.12 -15.92 -33.85
C TYR A 35 1.20 -16.24 -35.04
N PRO A 36 0.88 -17.53 -35.28
CA PRO A 36 0.00 -17.89 -36.38
C PRO A 36 -1.47 -17.55 -36.08
N GLY A 37 -2.20 -17.14 -37.11
CA GLY A 37 -3.66 -17.01 -37.06
C GLY A 37 -4.17 -15.67 -36.52
N LEU A 38 -5.25 -15.71 -35.74
CA LEU A 38 -5.87 -14.52 -35.17
C LEU A 38 -5.28 -14.20 -33.79
N ILE A 39 -5.39 -12.94 -33.38
CA ILE A 39 -4.97 -12.50 -32.04
C ILE A 39 -5.77 -13.23 -30.97
N GLY A 40 -5.08 -14.05 -30.17
CA GLY A 40 -5.68 -14.80 -29.08
C GLY A 40 -5.97 -13.95 -27.84
N ALA A 41 -6.83 -14.47 -26.96
CA ALA A 41 -7.21 -13.82 -25.70
C ALA A 41 -5.99 -13.57 -24.78
N GLU A 42 -5.01 -14.47 -24.78
CA GLU A 42 -3.76 -14.31 -24.01
C GLU A 42 -2.94 -13.11 -24.50
N THR A 43 -2.77 -12.96 -25.82
CA THR A 43 -2.08 -11.79 -26.40
C THR A 43 -2.79 -10.50 -26.07
N LEU A 44 -4.12 -10.49 -26.13
CA LEU A 44 -4.94 -9.35 -25.77
C LEU A 44 -4.78 -8.97 -24.28
N TYR A 45 -4.76 -9.97 -23.40
CA TYR A 45 -4.55 -9.79 -21.96
C TYR A 45 -3.16 -9.21 -21.65
N HIS A 46 -2.11 -9.71 -22.29
CA HIS A 46 -0.75 -9.15 -22.13
C HIS A 46 -0.65 -7.71 -22.64
N ALA A 47 -1.32 -7.39 -23.74
CA ALA A 47 -1.41 -6.02 -24.24
C ALA A 47 -2.11 -5.09 -23.24
N GLU A 48 -3.20 -5.55 -22.62
CA GLU A 48 -3.91 -4.80 -21.58
C GLU A 48 -3.00 -4.49 -20.39
N LEU A 49 -2.34 -5.51 -19.84
CA LEU A 49 -1.40 -5.34 -18.71
C LEU A 49 -0.29 -4.34 -19.03
N SER A 50 0.24 -4.38 -20.25
CA SER A 50 1.29 -3.45 -20.70
C SER A 50 0.79 -2.02 -20.75
N VAL A 51 -0.39 -1.78 -21.35
CA VAL A 51 -1.02 -0.45 -21.42
C VAL A 51 -1.34 0.08 -20.02
N GLN A 52 -1.87 -0.76 -19.13
CA GLN A 52 -2.15 -0.38 -17.75
C GLN A 52 -0.86 0.00 -16.99
N TRP A 53 0.21 -0.77 -17.16
CA TRP A 53 1.50 -0.48 -16.53
C TRP A 53 2.05 0.87 -16.99
N HIS A 54 2.08 1.13 -18.30
CA HIS A 54 2.56 2.41 -18.84
C HIS A 54 1.70 3.60 -18.40
N THR A 55 0.37 3.41 -18.35
CA THR A 55 -0.54 4.44 -17.83
C THR A 55 -0.21 4.78 -16.38
N ARG A 56 0.05 3.76 -15.54
CA ARG A 56 0.46 3.98 -14.15
C ARG A 56 1.80 4.71 -14.04
N GLN A 57 2.79 4.36 -14.87
CA GLN A 57 4.06 5.08 -14.88
C GLN A 57 3.91 6.53 -15.32
N PHE A 58 3.08 6.79 -16.33
CA PHE A 58 2.81 8.16 -16.79
C PHE A 58 2.12 8.99 -15.71
N LEU A 59 1.14 8.41 -15.02
CA LEU A 59 0.51 9.05 -13.86
C LEU A 59 1.52 9.30 -12.75
N ASN A 60 2.44 8.37 -12.48
CA ASN A 60 3.51 8.59 -11.50
C ASN A 60 4.48 9.70 -11.91
N MET A 61 4.71 9.93 -13.21
CA MET A 61 5.53 11.04 -13.70
C MET A 61 4.79 12.39 -13.58
N LEU A 62 3.48 12.40 -13.78
CA LEU A 62 2.64 13.61 -13.66
C LEU A 62 2.40 14.01 -12.21
N HIS A 63 2.27 13.04 -11.30
CA HIS A 63 2.26 13.31 -9.87
C HIS A 63 3.70 13.64 -9.44
N LEU A 64 4.01 14.92 -9.30
CA LEU A 64 5.28 15.51 -8.83
C LEU A 64 5.78 15.02 -7.45
N THR A 65 5.13 14.03 -6.86
CA THR A 65 5.58 13.39 -5.64
C THR A 65 6.63 12.35 -6.04
N SER A 66 7.91 12.72 -5.98
CA SER A 66 9.03 11.77 -6.13
C SER A 66 8.70 10.45 -5.41
N PRO A 67 9.03 9.28 -5.98
CA PRO A 67 8.81 8.00 -5.33
C PRO A 67 9.34 7.95 -3.88
N GLN A 68 10.38 8.71 -3.58
CA GLN A 68 10.93 8.90 -2.24
C GLN A 68 9.98 9.72 -1.35
N THR A 69 9.42 10.81 -1.87
CA THR A 69 8.42 11.64 -1.17
C THR A 69 7.14 10.86 -0.90
N GLN A 70 6.68 10.02 -1.83
CA GLN A 70 5.50 9.18 -1.61
C GLN A 70 5.77 8.11 -0.55
N ALA A 71 6.95 7.49 -0.58
CA ALA A 71 7.34 6.51 0.44
C ALA A 71 7.48 7.15 1.83
N LEU A 72 7.94 8.41 1.91
CA LEU A 72 7.94 9.20 3.14
C LEU A 72 6.53 9.52 3.63
N GLN A 73 5.63 9.96 2.75
CA GLN A 73 4.23 10.22 3.08
C GLN A 73 3.52 8.95 3.56
N ASP A 74 3.71 7.83 2.85
CA ASP A 74 3.20 6.52 3.26
C ASP A 74 3.81 6.11 4.61
N GLY A 75 5.10 6.36 4.85
CA GLY A 75 5.75 6.14 6.15
C GLY A 75 5.07 6.92 7.28
N HIS A 76 4.87 8.22 7.10
CA HIS A 76 4.17 9.06 8.08
C HIS A 76 2.72 8.60 8.34
N HIS A 77 2.00 8.27 7.28
CA HIS A 77 0.63 7.76 7.38
C HIS A 77 0.58 6.43 8.14
N LEU A 78 1.51 5.52 7.85
CA LEU A 78 1.65 4.25 8.58
C LEU A 78 1.97 4.48 10.06
N GLY A 79 2.83 5.45 10.38
CA GLY A 79 3.12 5.84 11.75
C GLY A 79 1.87 6.28 12.52
N HIS A 80 0.99 7.06 11.88
CA HIS A 80 -0.28 7.48 12.47
C HIS A 80 -1.21 6.29 12.76
N LEU A 81 -1.36 5.36 11.80
CA LEU A 81 -2.20 4.17 11.96
C LEU A 81 -1.71 3.27 13.09
N ILE A 82 -0.39 3.09 13.22
CA ILE A 82 0.20 2.34 14.33
C ILE A 82 -0.04 3.05 15.66
N TRP A 83 0.06 4.38 15.68
CA TRP A 83 -0.23 5.18 16.87
C TRP A 83 -1.70 5.01 17.31
N GLU A 84 -2.65 5.10 16.38
CA GLU A 84 -4.08 4.87 16.67
C GLU A 84 -4.35 3.45 17.19
N ALA A 85 -3.73 2.43 16.59
CA ALA A 85 -3.82 1.05 17.07
C ALA A 85 -3.28 0.93 18.50
N ALA A 86 -2.15 1.56 18.79
CA ALA A 86 -1.58 1.57 20.14
C ALA A 86 -2.46 2.32 21.15
N GLN A 87 -3.16 3.39 20.76
CA GLN A 87 -4.14 4.07 21.62
C GLN A 87 -5.33 3.16 21.96
N ARG A 88 -5.70 2.22 21.06
CA ARG A 88 -6.68 1.16 21.34
C ARG A 88 -6.11 0.01 22.18
N GLY A 89 -4.82 0.03 22.50
CA GLY A 89 -4.13 -1.04 23.22
C GLY A 89 -3.72 -2.22 22.34
N GLU A 90 -3.76 -2.06 21.01
CA GLU A 90 -3.37 -3.10 20.06
C GLU A 90 -1.85 -3.07 19.81
N MET A 91 -1.22 -4.24 19.81
CA MET A 91 0.17 -4.38 19.39
C MET A 91 0.23 -4.77 17.91
N VAL A 92 0.79 -3.91 17.07
CA VAL A 92 0.86 -4.14 15.63
C VAL A 92 2.04 -5.04 15.28
N ARG A 93 1.76 -6.22 14.72
CA ARG A 93 2.79 -7.08 14.12
C ARG A 93 3.02 -6.67 12.66
N PRO A 94 4.24 -6.84 12.10
CA PRO A 94 4.47 -6.61 10.68
C PRO A 94 3.54 -7.43 9.77
N ALA A 95 3.14 -8.63 10.21
CA ALA A 95 2.18 -9.48 9.49
C ALA A 95 0.76 -8.89 9.48
N ASP A 96 0.39 -8.10 10.49
CA ASP A 96 -0.96 -7.57 10.67
C ASP A 96 -1.17 -6.21 9.99
N LEU A 97 -0.16 -5.70 9.27
CA LEU A 97 -0.25 -4.41 8.58
C LEU A 97 -1.41 -4.35 7.58
N SER A 98 -1.87 -5.49 7.03
CA SER A 98 -3.07 -5.53 6.18
C SER A 98 -4.34 -5.08 6.89
N HIS A 99 -4.43 -5.23 8.20
CA HIS A 99 -5.65 -4.93 8.96
C HIS A 99 -5.78 -3.46 9.32
N ILE A 100 -4.65 -2.75 9.41
CA ILE A 100 -4.62 -1.33 9.77
C ILE A 100 -4.40 -0.40 8.58
N CYS A 101 -3.76 -0.89 7.51
CA CYS A 101 -3.50 -0.07 6.32
C CYS A 101 -4.72 0.01 5.40
N PRO A 102 -4.81 1.07 4.57
CA PRO A 102 -5.80 1.17 3.50
C PRO A 102 -5.81 -0.06 2.57
N VAL A 103 -6.98 -0.41 2.04
CA VAL A 103 -7.17 -1.61 1.20
C VAL A 103 -6.37 -1.55 -0.11
N ASP A 104 -6.11 -0.35 -0.63
CA ASP A 104 -5.29 -0.13 -1.83
C ASP A 104 -3.78 -0.34 -1.58
N TRP A 105 -3.36 -0.48 -0.32
CA TRP A 105 -1.96 -0.75 0.01
C TRP A 105 -1.61 -2.23 -0.14
N VAL A 106 -1.22 -2.58 -1.37
CA VAL A 106 -0.59 -3.88 -1.65
C VAL A 106 0.65 -4.12 -0.80
N ARG A 107 0.98 -5.40 -0.56
CA ARG A 107 2.08 -5.81 0.32
C ARG A 107 3.43 -5.08 0.07
N PRO A 108 3.87 -4.85 -1.19
CA PRO A 108 5.10 -4.11 -1.46
C PRO A 108 5.07 -2.67 -0.93
N ARG A 109 3.93 -1.98 -1.05
CA ARG A 109 3.76 -0.60 -0.57
C ARG A 109 3.82 -0.54 0.96
N ARG A 110 3.11 -1.45 1.65
CA ARG A 110 3.16 -1.58 3.12
C ARG A 110 4.59 -1.81 3.63
N ASN A 111 5.30 -2.75 3.01
CA ASN A 111 6.67 -3.07 3.41
C ASN A 111 7.62 -1.88 3.19
N ARG A 112 7.47 -1.16 2.08
CA ARG A 112 8.26 0.05 1.80
C ARG A 112 7.96 1.15 2.81
N ALA A 113 6.70 1.40 3.14
CA ALA A 113 6.30 2.37 4.16
C ALA A 113 6.88 2.02 5.54
N LEU A 114 6.81 0.73 5.93
CA LEU A 114 7.42 0.26 7.18
C LEU A 114 8.96 0.43 7.16
N GLN A 115 9.60 0.11 6.04
CA GLN A 115 11.04 0.28 5.89
C GLN A 115 11.46 1.75 6.02
N VAL A 116 10.72 2.66 5.39
CA VAL A 116 10.95 4.10 5.53
C VAL A 116 10.79 4.53 6.97
N LEU A 117 9.68 4.17 7.62
CA LEU A 117 9.40 4.48 9.02
C LEU A 117 10.50 3.99 9.98
N CYS A 118 11.09 2.82 9.71
CA CYS A 118 12.23 2.33 10.47
C CYS A 118 13.53 3.08 10.14
N SER A 119 13.78 3.36 8.86
CA SER A 119 15.00 4.06 8.42
C SER A 119 15.07 5.51 8.89
N THR A 120 13.93 6.17 9.06
CA THR A 120 13.83 7.52 9.63
C THR A 120 13.94 7.53 11.15
N GLY A 121 14.07 6.36 11.79
CA GLY A 121 14.17 6.23 13.25
C GLY A 121 12.86 6.44 13.99
N GLN A 122 11.73 6.58 13.28
CA GLN A 122 10.41 6.82 13.87
C GLN A 122 9.78 5.55 14.46
N ALA A 123 10.20 4.38 13.98
CA ALA A 123 9.78 3.10 14.54
C ALA A 123 10.93 2.09 14.61
N ARG A 124 10.78 1.10 15.48
CA ARG A 124 11.69 -0.04 15.61
C ARG A 124 10.89 -1.33 15.62
N ILE A 125 11.45 -2.38 15.04
CA ILE A 125 10.88 -3.72 15.16
C ILE A 125 11.48 -4.35 16.43
N GLU A 126 10.68 -4.40 17.49
CA GLU A 126 11.07 -5.03 18.75
C GLU A 126 10.56 -6.47 18.81
N ARG A 127 11.31 -7.31 19.53
CA ARG A 127 10.90 -8.69 19.80
C ARG A 127 10.42 -8.76 21.24
N TRP A 128 9.18 -9.18 21.42
CA TRP A 128 8.63 -9.51 22.73
C TRP A 128 8.31 -10.99 22.76
N LYS A 129 8.96 -11.71 23.69
CA LYS A 129 8.95 -13.18 23.73
C LYS A 129 9.39 -13.77 22.37
N GLN A 130 8.46 -14.39 21.64
CA GLN A 130 8.70 -15.00 20.33
C GLN A 130 8.13 -14.18 19.15
N THR A 131 7.48 -13.05 19.42
CA THR A 131 6.74 -12.30 18.41
C THR A 131 7.39 -10.95 18.13
N ARG A 132 7.43 -10.54 16.86
CA ARG A 132 7.94 -9.24 16.44
C ARG A 132 6.81 -8.23 16.33
N TYR A 133 7.01 -7.05 16.89
CA TYR A 133 6.06 -5.95 16.89
C TYR A 133 6.72 -4.69 16.38
N VAL A 134 5.91 -3.80 15.79
CA VAL A 134 6.36 -2.47 15.39
C VAL A 134 6.09 -1.52 16.56
N GLN A 135 7.13 -0.92 17.11
CA GLN A 135 7.05 0.05 18.18
C GLN A 135 7.45 1.42 17.66
N LEU A 136 6.60 2.43 17.90
CA LEU A 136 6.94 3.82 17.59
C LEU A 136 7.92 4.35 18.63
N THR A 137 8.96 5.05 18.18
CA THR A 137 9.99 5.63 19.07
C THR A 137 9.42 6.71 19.99
N SER A 138 8.32 7.36 19.58
CA SER A 138 7.59 8.34 20.38
C SER A 138 6.77 7.73 21.52
N MET A 139 6.61 6.41 21.56
CA MET A 139 5.88 5.71 22.60
C MET A 139 6.81 5.03 23.61
N PRO A 140 6.42 4.97 24.90
CA PRO A 140 7.18 4.21 25.88
C PRO A 140 7.25 2.74 25.48
N SER A 141 8.39 2.10 25.75
CA SER A 141 8.60 0.71 25.35
C SER A 141 7.49 -0.19 25.89
N LEU A 142 6.89 -0.95 24.99
CA LEU A 142 5.79 -1.87 25.32
C LEU A 142 6.25 -2.95 26.30
N ALA A 143 7.55 -3.25 26.32
CA ALA A 143 8.17 -4.16 27.29
C ALA A 143 8.00 -3.71 28.75
N LEU A 144 8.04 -2.41 29.02
CA LEU A 144 8.01 -1.86 30.38
C LEU A 144 6.59 -1.69 30.94
N ASN A 145 5.59 -1.55 30.06
CA ASN A 145 4.20 -1.27 30.48
C ASN A 145 3.37 -2.54 30.79
N VAL A 146 3.77 -3.71 30.31
CA VAL A 146 3.08 -4.97 30.62
C VAL A 146 3.54 -5.51 31.98
N GLU A 147 4.83 -5.43 32.30
CA GLU A 147 5.37 -5.86 33.61
C GLU A 147 4.79 -5.02 34.77
N SER A 148 4.52 -3.74 34.56
CA SER A 148 3.90 -2.88 35.57
C SER A 148 2.43 -3.19 35.83
N ARG A 149 1.72 -3.83 34.88
CA ARG A 149 0.33 -4.29 35.05
C ARG A 149 0.26 -5.63 35.76
N ASP A 150 1.16 -6.57 35.48
CA ASP A 150 1.20 -7.88 36.14
C ASP A 150 1.61 -7.80 37.63
N ASN A 151 2.30 -6.73 38.03
CA ASN A 151 2.72 -6.52 39.42
C ASN A 151 1.64 -5.90 40.34
N LYS A 152 0.45 -5.58 39.83
CA LYS A 152 -0.70 -5.13 40.64
C LYS A 152 -1.63 -6.28 41.00
N LYS A 153 -1.13 -7.29 41.73
CA LYS A 153 -2.04 -8.20 42.48
C LYS A 153 -2.48 -7.49 43.76
N PRO A 154 -3.79 -7.36 44.04
CA PRO A 154 -4.25 -6.75 45.29
C PRO A 154 -3.85 -7.65 46.47
N LYS A 155 -3.15 -7.08 47.46
CA LYS A 155 -2.99 -7.70 48.79
C LYS A 155 -4.38 -7.93 49.35
N LYS A 156 -4.79 -9.20 49.50
CA LYS A 156 -5.93 -9.55 50.34
C LYS A 156 -5.60 -9.11 51.76
N ILE A 157 -6.34 -8.13 52.25
CA ILE A 157 -6.34 -7.74 53.66
C ILE A 157 -7.11 -8.85 54.38
N SER A 158 -6.41 -9.53 55.29
CA SER A 158 -6.96 -10.53 56.22
C SER A 158 -7.76 -9.85 57.32
#